data_AF-A0A4C1W7T1-F1
#
_entry.id   AF-A0A4C1W7T1-F1
#
_cell.length_a   1.000
_cell.length_b   1.000
_cell.length_c   1.000
_cell.angle_alpha   90.00
_cell.angle_beta   90.00
_cell.angle_gamma   90.00
#
_symmetry.space_group_name_H-M   'P 1'
#
loop_
_entity.id
_entity.type
_entity.pdbx_description
1 polymer ?
#
loop_
_entity_poly.entity_id
_entity_poly.type
_entity_poly.pdbx_seq_one_letter_code
_entity_poly.pdbx_strand_id
1 'polypeptide(L)'
;MDELAQFPSKCDPKHARKKTSDKSTWKRSTEQRKRYESKGLPKFPNCNHNQKAFRCAKLICQDVRRLSVCDNRENHQEKEVVTSPAEYVSVLEENATVTDLSKIALYDWKKGYENIIKPTTSWNFPFMKTKRFFLTRTKSENILVQGEIHYKSEINTKSLITKNKKNRHATTRGDSSEQYFAKQRKSERCDQTA
;
A
#
# COMPACT_ATOMS: atom_id res chain seq x y z
N MET A 1 -32.01 7.87 -36.63
CA MET A 1 -31.64 7.42 -35.26
C MET A 1 -32.88 6.77 -34.64
N ASP A 2 -33.40 5.69 -35.24
CA ASP A 2 -34.66 5.03 -34.80
C ASP A 2 -34.65 3.52 -35.05
N GLU A 3 -33.50 2.86 -34.87
CA GLU A 3 -33.36 1.43 -35.25
C GLU A 3 -32.64 0.58 -34.20
N LEU A 4 -32.99 0.72 -32.91
CA LEU A 4 -32.41 -0.13 -31.85
C LEU A 4 -33.41 -0.52 -30.74
N ALA A 5 -34.64 -0.90 -31.11
CA ALA A 5 -35.59 -1.49 -30.16
C ALA A 5 -36.36 -2.68 -30.76
N GLN A 6 -35.64 -3.69 -31.26
CA GLN A 6 -36.23 -5.01 -31.51
C GLN A 6 -36.32 -5.76 -30.19
N PHE A 7 -37.52 -5.75 -29.59
CA PHE A 7 -37.83 -6.61 -28.46
C PHE A 7 -37.84 -8.08 -28.91
N PRO A 8 -37.15 -8.99 -28.19
CA PRO A 8 -37.17 -10.40 -28.54
C PRO A 8 -38.60 -10.95 -28.43
N SER A 9 -39.08 -11.60 -29.50
CA SER A 9 -40.40 -12.21 -29.56
C SER A 9 -40.59 -13.18 -28.40
N LYS A 10 -41.66 -13.03 -27.63
CA LYS A 10 -42.01 -13.95 -26.54
C LYS A 10 -42.19 -15.35 -27.12
N CYS A 11 -41.39 -16.32 -26.66
CA CYS A 11 -41.53 -17.72 -27.02
C CYS A 11 -42.90 -18.27 -26.59
N ASP A 12 -43.51 -19.13 -27.41
CA ASP A 12 -44.81 -19.74 -27.14
C ASP A 12 -44.84 -20.49 -25.79
N PRO A 13 -45.86 -20.25 -24.94
CA PRO A 13 -45.96 -20.87 -23.61
C PRO A 13 -46.15 -22.40 -23.67
N LYS A 14 -46.47 -22.95 -24.84
CA LYS A 14 -46.70 -24.40 -25.04
C LYS A 14 -45.41 -25.23 -25.12
N HIS A 15 -44.25 -24.58 -25.23
CA HIS A 15 -42.94 -25.26 -25.27
C HIS A 15 -41.98 -24.69 -24.22
N ALA A 16 -42.39 -24.68 -22.96
CA ALA A 16 -41.49 -24.41 -21.85
C ALA A 16 -40.39 -25.49 -21.81
N ARG A 17 -39.23 -25.20 -22.43
CA ARG A 17 -38.07 -26.08 -22.38
C ARG A 17 -37.63 -26.19 -20.93
N LYS A 18 -37.59 -27.40 -20.39
CA LYS A 18 -36.98 -27.66 -19.07
C LYS A 18 -35.55 -27.11 -19.11
N LYS A 19 -35.25 -26.12 -18.26
CA LYS A 19 -33.88 -25.61 -18.13
C LYS A 19 -33.00 -26.75 -17.64
N THR A 20 -31.95 -27.06 -18.40
CA THR A 20 -30.91 -27.97 -17.93
C THR A 20 -30.23 -27.35 -16.72
N SER A 21 -30.14 -28.10 -15.62
CA SER A 21 -29.45 -27.62 -14.42
C SER A 21 -27.98 -27.35 -14.72
N ASP A 22 -27.52 -26.14 -14.42
CA ASP A 22 -26.12 -25.78 -14.53
C ASP A 22 -25.34 -26.41 -13.35
N LYS A 23 -24.57 -27.45 -13.66
CA LYS A 23 -23.78 -28.18 -12.67
C LYS A 23 -22.70 -27.31 -12.01
N SER A 24 -22.25 -26.24 -12.67
CA SER A 24 -21.20 -25.37 -12.16
C SER A 24 -21.67 -24.48 -11.00
N THR A 25 -22.86 -23.88 -11.15
CA THR A 25 -23.51 -23.09 -10.10
C THR A 25 -23.88 -23.93 -8.89
N TRP A 26 -24.35 -25.17 -9.11
CA TRP A 26 -24.62 -26.12 -8.01
C TRP A 26 -23.36 -26.46 -7.18
N LYS A 27 -22.22 -26.72 -7.85
CA LYS A 27 -20.94 -26.96 -7.16
C LYS A 27 -20.51 -25.77 -6.32
N ARG A 28 -20.62 -24.54 -6.85
CA ARG A 28 -20.26 -23.30 -6.15
C ARG A 28 -21.11 -23.07 -4.89
N SER A 29 -22.43 -23.29 -4.99
CA SER A 29 -23.34 -23.19 -3.85
C SER A 29 -23.02 -24.22 -2.75
N THR A 30 -22.70 -25.45 -3.15
CA THR A 30 -22.30 -26.51 -2.21
C THR A 30 -21.01 -26.15 -1.46
N GLU A 31 -20.03 -25.60 -2.17
CA GLU A 31 -18.76 -25.15 -1.57
C GLU A 31 -18.97 -23.96 -0.64
N GLN A 32 -19.77 -22.97 -1.04
CA GLN A 32 -20.14 -21.84 -0.21
C GLN A 32 -20.81 -22.31 1.08
N ARG A 33 -21.77 -23.24 0.98
CA ARG A 33 -22.41 -23.83 2.15
C ARG A 33 -21.40 -24.48 3.09
N LYS A 34 -20.45 -25.26 2.58
CA LYS A 34 -19.39 -25.87 3.41
C LYS A 34 -18.48 -24.86 4.10
N ARG A 35 -18.22 -23.69 3.48
CA ARG A 35 -17.40 -22.63 4.10
C ARG A 35 -18.10 -21.95 5.27
N TYR A 36 -19.41 -21.75 5.15
CA TYR A 36 -20.22 -21.04 6.14
C TYR A 36 -21.01 -21.96 7.07
N GLU A 37 -20.98 -23.27 6.83
CA GLU A 37 -21.51 -24.27 7.74
C GLU A 37 -20.70 -24.22 9.04
N SER A 38 -21.42 -24.02 10.15
CA SER A 38 -20.80 -24.06 11.47
C SER A 38 -20.08 -25.39 11.64
N LYS A 39 -18.83 -25.37 12.11
CA LYS A 39 -17.97 -26.57 12.30
C LYS A 39 -18.47 -27.54 13.40
N GLY A 40 -19.74 -27.43 13.80
CA GLY A 40 -20.32 -28.09 14.96
C GLY A 40 -19.92 -27.42 16.27
N LEU A 41 -20.55 -27.87 17.36
CA LEU A 41 -20.11 -27.52 18.71
C LEU A 41 -18.69 -28.08 18.93
N PRO A 42 -17.82 -27.36 19.67
CA PRO A 42 -16.52 -27.88 20.05
C PRO A 42 -16.72 -29.21 20.77
N LYS A 43 -16.02 -30.25 20.30
CA LYS A 43 -16.01 -31.54 21.00
C LYS A 43 -15.20 -31.38 22.27
N PHE A 44 -15.71 -31.95 23.37
CA PHE A 44 -14.97 -31.97 24.63
C PHE A 44 -13.63 -32.69 24.41
N PRO A 45 -12.49 -32.14 24.87
CA PRO A 45 -11.22 -32.80 24.68
C PRO A 45 -11.20 -34.12 25.45
N ASN A 46 -10.92 -35.21 24.76
CA ASN A 46 -10.68 -36.51 25.39
C ASN A 46 -9.27 -36.49 26.00
N CYS A 47 -9.15 -36.01 27.23
CA CYS A 47 -7.88 -36.05 27.95
C CYS A 47 -7.87 -37.20 28.96
N ASN A 48 -6.73 -37.87 29.11
CA ASN A 48 -6.53 -38.99 30.04
C ASN A 48 -5.81 -38.55 31.33
N HIS A 49 -6.02 -37.31 31.76
CA HIS A 49 -5.40 -36.77 32.97
C HIS A 49 -6.32 -37.04 34.18
N ASN A 50 -5.96 -38.05 34.97
CA ASN A 50 -6.62 -38.41 36.24
C ASN A 50 -5.70 -38.15 37.46
N GLN A 51 -4.87 -37.12 37.37
CA GLN A 51 -4.00 -36.73 38.48
C GLN A 51 -4.77 -35.95 39.54
N LYS A 52 -4.27 -35.91 40.79
CA LYS A 52 -4.93 -35.21 41.91
C LYS A 52 -5.17 -33.72 41.62
N ALA A 53 -4.31 -33.10 40.81
CA ALA A 53 -4.36 -31.68 40.45
C ALA A 53 -5.34 -31.35 39.30
N PHE A 54 -5.57 -32.26 38.36
CA PHE A 54 -6.44 -32.02 37.19
C PHE A 54 -7.43 -33.18 37.04
N ARG A 55 -8.67 -32.97 37.51
CA ARG A 55 -9.76 -33.95 37.42
C ARG A 55 -10.67 -33.63 36.24
N CYS A 56 -10.14 -33.74 35.03
CA CYS A 56 -10.85 -33.31 33.82
C CYS A 56 -12.18 -34.06 33.58
N ALA A 57 -12.30 -35.30 34.06
CA ALA A 57 -13.54 -36.07 34.01
C ALA A 57 -14.64 -35.54 34.97
N LYS A 58 -14.28 -34.72 35.97
CA LYS A 58 -15.23 -34.12 36.92
C LYS A 58 -15.60 -32.67 36.56
N LEU A 59 -14.95 -32.07 35.55
CA LEU A 59 -15.26 -30.72 35.12
C LEU A 59 -16.57 -30.72 34.31
N ILE A 60 -17.52 -29.89 34.70
CA ILE A 60 -18.77 -29.70 33.96
C ILE A 60 -18.50 -28.67 32.86
N CYS A 61 -19.22 -28.75 31.73
CA CYS A 61 -19.13 -27.71 30.67
C CYS A 61 -19.34 -26.28 31.21
N GLN A 62 -20.03 -26.11 32.34
CA GLN A 62 -20.17 -24.82 33.03
C GLN A 62 -18.84 -24.32 33.62
N ASP A 63 -17.99 -25.21 34.14
CA ASP A 63 -16.67 -24.85 34.68
C ASP A 63 -15.73 -24.42 33.55
N VAL A 64 -15.78 -25.11 32.41
CA VAL A 64 -15.04 -24.72 31.19
C VAL A 64 -15.50 -23.35 30.69
N ARG A 65 -16.80 -23.08 30.70
CA ARG A 65 -17.36 -21.76 30.33
C ARG A 65 -16.98 -20.67 31.33
N ARG A 66 -16.88 -20.98 32.63
CA ARG A 66 -16.39 -20.02 33.64
C ARG A 66 -14.92 -19.71 33.41
N LEU A 67 -14.08 -20.71 33.15
CA LEU A 67 -12.65 -20.51 32.87
C LEU A 67 -12.41 -19.67 31.61
N SER A 68 -13.20 -19.84 30.54
CA SER A 68 -13.08 -19.00 29.32
C SER A 68 -13.58 -17.56 29.50
N VAL A 69 -14.33 -17.28 30.57
CA VAL A 69 -14.76 -15.92 30.94
C VAL A 69 -13.75 -15.28 31.91
N CYS A 70 -13.00 -16.07 32.69
CA CYS A 70 -12.03 -15.58 33.65
C CYS A 70 -10.75 -14.97 33.02
N ASP A 71 -10.32 -15.43 31.84
CA ASP A 71 -9.19 -14.82 31.12
C ASP A 71 -9.52 -13.44 30.50
N ASN A 72 -10.79 -13.02 30.55
CA ASN A 72 -11.21 -11.67 30.14
C ASN A 72 -11.51 -10.75 31.34
N ARG A 73 -11.14 -11.15 32.56
CA ARG A 73 -11.40 -10.40 33.79
C ARG A 73 -10.16 -9.66 34.31
N GLU A 74 -9.32 -9.18 33.41
CA GLU A 74 -8.47 -8.03 33.72
C GLU A 74 -9.34 -6.79 33.83
N ASN A 75 -9.75 -6.50 35.07
CA ASN A 75 -9.98 -5.17 35.63
C ASN A 75 -10.40 -4.08 34.61
N HIS A 76 -11.60 -4.19 34.07
CA HIS A 76 -12.31 -3.01 33.59
C HIS A 76 -12.98 -2.36 34.81
N GLN A 77 -12.20 -1.61 35.59
CA GLN A 77 -12.75 -0.48 36.33
C GLN A 77 -13.56 0.35 35.32
N GLU A 78 -14.75 0.81 35.69
CA GLU A 78 -15.64 1.57 34.81
C GLU A 78 -14.82 2.66 34.10
N LYS A 79 -14.49 2.41 32.84
CA LYS A 79 -13.73 3.35 32.04
C LYS A 79 -14.72 4.46 31.72
N GLU A 80 -14.51 5.62 32.33
CA GLU A 80 -15.22 6.82 31.96
C GLU A 80 -15.17 6.93 30.43
N VAL A 81 -16.34 6.93 29.83
CA VAL A 81 -16.47 7.03 28.38
C VAL A 81 -16.03 8.44 28.03
N VAL A 82 -14.84 8.55 27.46
CA VAL A 82 -14.33 9.80 26.89
C VAL A 82 -15.37 10.29 25.91
N THR A 83 -16.05 11.38 26.26
CA THR A 83 -17.26 11.84 25.57
C THR A 83 -16.93 12.86 24.49
N SER A 84 -15.74 13.46 24.54
CA SER A 84 -15.30 14.46 23.58
C SER A 84 -13.92 14.14 22.94
N PRO A 85 -13.73 14.44 21.64
CA PRO A 85 -12.43 14.30 20.96
C PRO A 85 -11.27 15.05 21.62
N ALA A 86 -11.55 16.09 22.39
CA ALA A 86 -10.53 16.91 23.06
C ALA A 86 -9.86 16.18 24.24
N GLU A 87 -10.64 15.41 25.00
CA GLU A 87 -10.15 14.60 26.11
C GLU A 87 -9.17 13.50 25.64
N TYR A 88 -9.28 13.03 24.40
CA TYR A 88 -8.30 12.10 23.84
C TYR A 88 -6.93 12.75 23.65
N VAL A 89 -6.87 14.03 23.29
CA VAL A 89 -5.60 14.73 23.08
C VAL A 89 -4.85 14.87 24.40
N SER A 90 -5.53 15.24 25.48
CA SER A 90 -4.92 15.35 26.81
C SER A 90 -4.40 14.01 27.34
N VAL A 91 -5.15 12.92 27.17
CA VAL A 91 -4.70 11.58 27.58
C VAL A 91 -3.49 11.11 26.76
N LEU A 92 -3.46 11.47 25.46
CA LEU A 92 -2.32 11.16 24.60
C LEU A 92 -1.09 12.01 24.95
N GLU A 93 -1.25 13.26 25.36
CA GLU A 93 -0.16 14.13 25.83
C GLU A 93 0.45 13.64 27.15
N GLU A 94 -0.37 13.09 28.05
CA GLU A 94 0.11 12.52 29.32
C GLU A 94 0.97 11.27 29.12
N ASN A 95 0.70 10.48 28.08
CA ASN A 95 1.33 9.17 27.86
C ASN A 95 2.30 9.12 26.68
N ALA A 96 2.30 10.14 25.81
CA ALA A 96 3.09 10.17 24.59
C ALA A 96 3.49 11.59 24.17
N THR A 97 4.51 11.68 23.31
CA THR A 97 4.89 12.95 22.68
C THR A 97 3.93 13.27 21.54
N VAL A 98 2.92 14.08 21.81
CA VAL A 98 1.99 14.56 20.79
C VAL A 98 2.66 15.71 20.02
N THR A 99 2.86 15.50 18.72
CA THR A 99 3.36 16.52 17.81
C THR A 99 2.25 16.92 16.86
N ASP A 100 1.88 18.20 16.86
CA ASP A 100 0.88 18.72 15.93
C ASP A 100 1.36 18.56 14.48
N LEU A 101 0.50 18.02 13.62
CA LEU A 101 0.79 17.92 12.19
C LEU A 101 1.08 19.29 11.57
N SER A 102 0.54 20.37 12.14
CA SER A 102 0.78 21.75 11.72
C SER A 102 2.21 22.22 11.96
N LYS A 103 2.91 21.66 12.95
CA LYS A 103 4.30 22.02 13.31
C LYS A 103 5.32 21.24 12.48
N ILE A 104 4.94 20.09 11.94
CA ILE A 104 5.79 19.27 11.08
C ILE A 104 5.67 19.76 9.64
N ALA A 105 6.81 20.06 9.02
CA ALA A 105 6.85 20.34 7.58
C ALA A 105 6.48 19.06 6.80
N LEU A 106 5.19 18.88 6.53
CA LEU A 106 4.69 17.83 5.66
C LEU A 106 5.07 18.14 4.22
N TYR A 107 6.12 17.48 3.74
CA TYR A 107 6.53 17.55 2.35
C TYR A 107 5.48 16.86 1.48
N ASP A 108 4.72 17.66 0.75
CA ASP A 108 3.75 17.16 -0.22
C ASP A 108 4.50 16.59 -1.43
N TRP A 109 4.60 15.26 -1.49
CA TRP A 109 5.24 14.57 -2.59
C TRP A 109 4.58 14.88 -3.95
N LYS A 110 3.29 15.28 -3.96
CA LYS A 110 2.61 15.70 -5.18
C LYS A 110 3.21 17.00 -5.72
N LYS A 111 3.36 17.99 -4.87
CA LYS A 111 4.05 19.25 -5.24
C LYS A 111 5.53 19.03 -5.53
N GLY A 112 6.14 18.05 -4.87
CA GLY A 112 7.53 17.65 -5.12
C GLY A 112 7.76 17.15 -6.55
N TYR A 113 6.91 16.25 -7.06
CA TYR A 113 7.14 15.65 -8.39
C TYR A 113 6.93 16.65 -9.53
N GLU A 114 6.06 17.65 -9.35
CA GLU A 114 5.79 18.68 -10.35
C GLU A 114 7.06 19.42 -10.76
N ASN A 115 8.02 19.58 -9.86
CA ASN A 115 9.30 20.24 -10.15
C ASN A 115 10.31 19.33 -10.88
N ILE A 116 10.10 18.03 -10.85
CA ILE A 116 11.05 17.02 -11.34
C ILE A 116 10.60 16.49 -12.71
N ILE A 117 9.32 16.17 -12.86
CA ILE A 117 8.75 15.47 -14.01
C ILE A 117 8.00 16.47 -14.90
N LYS A 118 8.17 16.37 -16.22
CA LYS A 118 7.37 17.12 -17.19
C LYS A 118 5.88 16.72 -17.08
N PRO A 119 4.95 17.68 -17.26
CA PRO A 119 3.53 17.34 -17.30
C PRO A 119 3.25 16.37 -18.46
N THR A 120 2.27 15.50 -18.28
CA THR A 120 1.89 14.45 -19.25
C THR A 120 1.58 15.00 -20.65
N THR A 121 1.14 16.26 -20.75
CA THR A 121 0.88 16.96 -22.02
C THR A 121 2.15 17.27 -22.82
N SER A 122 3.31 17.36 -22.17
CA SER A 122 4.60 17.67 -22.79
C SER A 122 5.38 16.42 -23.21
N TRP A 123 4.78 15.24 -23.07
CA TRP A 123 5.43 13.98 -23.47
C TRP A 123 5.37 13.83 -24.99
N ASN A 124 6.35 13.14 -25.56
CA ASN A 124 6.43 12.92 -27.01
C ASN A 124 5.32 12.00 -27.56
N PHE A 125 4.51 11.41 -26.68
CA PHE A 125 3.40 10.54 -27.05
C PHE A 125 2.17 10.84 -26.18
N PRO A 126 0.96 10.59 -26.70
CA PRO A 126 -0.29 10.78 -25.96
C PRO A 126 -0.51 9.67 -24.92
N PHE A 127 -0.24 9.97 -23.64
CA PHE A 127 -0.30 9.01 -22.52
C PHE A 127 -1.57 8.14 -22.49
N MET A 128 -2.74 8.73 -22.73
CA MET A 128 -4.02 8.01 -22.68
C MET A 128 -4.22 7.01 -23.81
N LYS A 129 -3.54 7.18 -24.95
CA LYS A 129 -3.66 6.30 -26.11
C LYS A 129 -2.58 5.20 -26.12
N THR A 130 -1.62 5.30 -25.23
CA THR A 130 -0.47 4.39 -25.13
C THR A 130 -0.86 3.10 -24.41
N LYS A 131 -0.59 1.96 -25.03
CA LYS A 131 -0.81 0.63 -24.44
C LYS A 131 0.45 0.03 -23.83
N ARG A 132 1.64 0.44 -24.30
CA ARG A 132 2.93 -0.09 -23.85
C ARG A 132 3.90 1.05 -23.56
N PHE A 133 4.56 0.97 -22.41
CA PHE A 133 5.59 1.92 -22.00
C PHE A 133 6.94 1.22 -21.88
N PHE A 134 7.98 1.86 -22.38
CA PHE A 134 9.37 1.46 -22.15
C PHE A 134 10.06 2.50 -21.30
N LEU A 135 10.53 2.07 -20.13
CA LEU A 135 11.34 2.88 -19.24
C LEU A 135 12.78 2.39 -19.37
N THR A 136 13.65 3.18 -19.98
CA THR A 136 15.08 2.84 -20.10
C THR A 136 15.88 3.77 -19.19
N ARG A 137 16.57 3.19 -18.19
CA ARG A 137 17.54 3.93 -17.38
C ARG A 137 18.85 4.03 -18.13
N THR A 138 19.38 5.25 -18.24
CA THR A 138 20.70 5.50 -18.84
C THR A 138 21.81 5.36 -17.80
N LYS A 139 23.06 5.22 -18.24
CA LYS A 139 24.24 5.24 -17.35
C LYS A 139 24.34 6.54 -16.53
N SER A 140 23.85 7.64 -17.08
CA SER A 140 23.74 8.96 -16.42
C SER A 140 22.54 9.08 -15.48
N GLU A 141 21.93 7.97 -15.06
CA GLU A 141 20.75 7.88 -14.19
C GLU A 141 19.45 8.54 -14.69
N ASN A 142 19.50 9.22 -15.84
CA ASN A 142 18.33 9.76 -16.51
C ASN A 142 17.39 8.65 -17.00
N ILE A 143 16.09 8.87 -16.87
CA ILE A 143 15.04 7.95 -17.32
C ILE A 143 14.49 8.42 -18.66
N LEU A 144 14.66 7.58 -19.68
CA LEU A 144 14.07 7.75 -21.00
C LEU A 144 12.79 6.96 -21.10
N VAL A 145 11.76 7.58 -21.67
CA VAL A 145 10.45 6.96 -21.84
C VAL A 145 9.98 6.98 -23.27
N GLN A 146 9.39 5.86 -23.67
CA GLN A 146 8.78 5.62 -24.98
C GLN A 146 7.40 5.02 -24.74
N GLY A 147 6.42 5.51 -25.49
CA GLY A 147 5.04 5.06 -25.42
C GLY A 147 4.57 4.61 -26.80
N GLU A 148 4.03 3.40 -26.88
CA GLU A 148 3.48 2.81 -28.10
C GLU A 148 1.96 2.61 -28.00
N ILE A 149 1.26 2.92 -29.09
CA ILE A 149 -0.21 2.79 -29.18
C ILE A 149 -0.62 1.32 -29.37
N HIS A 150 0.20 0.52 -30.03
CA HIS A 150 -0.05 -0.90 -30.28
C HIS A 150 1.05 -1.76 -29.65
N TYR A 151 0.73 -3.00 -29.27
CA TYR A 151 1.70 -3.92 -28.67
C TYR A 151 2.81 -4.38 -29.65
N LYS A 152 2.55 -4.29 -30.96
CA LYS A 152 3.37 -4.88 -32.03
C LYS A 152 4.01 -3.82 -32.96
N SER A 153 4.02 -2.55 -32.56
CA SER A 153 4.57 -1.46 -33.37
C SER A 153 5.81 -0.87 -32.73
N GLU A 154 6.96 -0.91 -33.39
CA GLU A 154 8.22 -0.39 -32.84
C GLU A 154 8.42 1.08 -33.24
N ILE A 155 7.99 2.00 -32.38
CA ILE A 155 8.25 3.44 -32.56
C ILE A 155 9.40 3.83 -31.62
N ASN A 156 10.63 3.80 -32.15
CA ASN A 156 11.88 3.98 -31.37
C ASN A 156 12.16 5.42 -30.87
N THR A 157 11.12 6.23 -30.67
CA THR A 157 11.28 7.60 -30.17
C THR A 157 11.24 7.62 -28.65
N LYS A 158 12.41 7.75 -28.03
CA LYS A 158 12.58 7.89 -26.58
C LYS A 158 12.75 9.36 -26.21
N SER A 159 12.08 9.82 -25.17
CA SER A 159 12.23 11.18 -24.65
C SER A 159 12.56 11.20 -23.17
N LEU A 160 13.22 12.27 -22.73
CA LEU A 160 13.51 12.50 -21.31
C LEU A 160 12.27 13.03 -20.61
N ILE A 161 11.85 12.37 -19.53
CA ILE A 161 10.70 12.79 -18.71
C ILE A 161 11.06 13.92 -17.75
N THR A 162 12.30 13.98 -17.26
CA THR A 162 12.70 14.99 -16.30
C THR A 162 12.75 16.38 -16.94
N LYS A 163 12.33 17.40 -16.19
CA LYS A 163 12.45 18.80 -16.61
C LYS A 163 13.94 19.14 -16.68
N ASN A 164 14.41 19.60 -17.85
CA ASN A 164 15.75 20.14 -17.98
C ASN A 164 15.82 21.46 -17.21
N LYS A 165 16.29 21.43 -15.97
CA LYS A 165 16.77 22.64 -15.32
C LYS A 165 18.05 23.04 -16.05
N LYS A 166 18.02 24.08 -16.89
CA LYS A 166 19.22 24.85 -17.24
C LYS A 166 19.66 25.64 -15.99
N ASN A 167 19.99 24.95 -14.90
CA ASN A 167 20.70 25.56 -13.79
C ASN A 167 22.17 25.26 -13.98
N ARG A 168 22.88 26.27 -14.49
CA ARG A 168 24.32 26.40 -14.32
C ARG A 168 24.58 26.45 -12.82
N HIS A 169 25.02 25.33 -12.27
CA HIS A 169 25.90 25.22 -11.11
C HIS A 169 26.75 24.00 -11.49
N ALA A 170 28.05 24.08 -11.81
CA ALA A 170 29.08 24.83 -11.11
C ALA A 170 28.81 24.81 -9.59
N THR A 171 28.50 23.63 -9.07
CA THR A 171 28.76 23.28 -7.68
C THR A 171 30.04 22.47 -7.69
N THR A 172 31.12 23.17 -7.37
CA THR A 172 32.31 22.67 -6.70
C THR A 172 32.01 21.38 -5.93
N ARG A 173 32.42 20.23 -6.46
CA ARG A 173 32.84 19.14 -5.60
C ARG A 173 34.11 19.65 -4.93
N GLY A 174 34.01 19.93 -3.63
CA GLY A 174 35.17 20.16 -2.81
C GLY A 174 36.03 18.91 -2.85
N ASP A 175 37.05 18.95 -3.70
CA ASP A 175 38.25 18.15 -3.54
C ASP A 175 38.92 18.64 -2.25
N SER A 176 38.77 17.86 -1.18
CA SER A 176 39.50 18.04 0.08
C SER A 176 41.02 17.85 -0.07
N SER A 177 41.51 17.63 -1.30
CA SER A 177 42.92 17.54 -1.68
C SER A 177 43.54 18.88 -2.10
N GLU A 178 42.74 19.88 -2.51
CA GLU A 178 43.27 21.15 -3.04
C GLU A 178 43.64 22.18 -1.95
N GLN A 179 43.08 22.03 -0.74
CA GLN A 179 43.47 22.84 0.42
C GLN A 179 44.85 22.46 0.99
N TYR A 180 45.39 21.28 0.65
CA TYR A 180 46.72 20.86 1.11
C TYR A 180 47.86 21.46 0.25
N PHE A 181 47.65 21.73 -1.04
CA PHE A 181 48.71 22.27 -1.91
C PHE A 181 48.86 23.78 -1.84
N ALA A 182 47.79 24.52 -1.51
CA ALA A 182 47.85 25.98 -1.36
C ALA A 182 48.57 26.43 -0.07
N LYS A 183 48.70 25.55 0.93
CA LYS A 183 49.40 25.84 2.18
C LYS A 183 50.92 25.62 2.12
N GLN A 184 51.41 24.79 1.20
CA GLN A 184 52.85 24.60 0.98
C GLN A 184 53.52 25.71 0.14
N ARG A 185 52.81 26.35 -0.78
CA ARG A 185 53.39 27.46 -1.58
C ARG A 185 53.56 28.78 -0.83
N LYS A 186 53.04 28.89 0.40
CA LYS A 186 53.15 30.08 1.24
C LYS A 186 54.31 30.02 2.24
N SER A 187 54.95 28.87 2.44
CA SER A 187 56.16 28.75 3.27
C SER A 187 57.47 28.94 2.51
N GLU A 188 57.47 28.87 1.17
CA GLU A 188 58.70 29.03 0.37
C GLU A 188 58.95 30.47 -0.12
N ARG A 189 58.12 31.45 0.28
CA ARG A 189 58.23 32.85 -0.17
C ARG A 189 58.57 33.84 0.94
N CYS A 190 59.14 33.37 2.06
CA CYS A 190 59.65 34.22 3.14
C CYS A 190 61.17 34.15 3.34
N ASP A 191 61.92 33.37 2.54
CA ASP A 191 63.38 33.22 2.71
C ASP A 191 64.22 33.93 1.63
N GLN A 192 63.66 34.94 0.95
CA GLN A 192 64.40 35.73 -0.06
C GLN A 192 64.16 37.23 0.10
N THR A 193 64.35 37.74 1.31
CA THR A 193 64.70 39.15 1.53
C THR A 193 65.60 39.24 2.75
N ALA A 194 66.90 39.11 2.53
CA ALA A 194 67.99 39.57 3.38
C ALA A 194 69.17 39.96 2.48
#